data_AF-A0A077LPQ3-F1
#
_entry.id   AF-A0A077LPQ3-F1
#
_cell.length_a   1.000
_cell.length_b   1.000
_cell.length_c   1.000
_cell.angle_alpha   90.00
_cell.angle_beta   90.00
_cell.angle_gamma   90.00
#
_symmetry.space_group_name_H-M   'P 1'
#
loop_
_entity.id
_entity.type
_entity.pdbx_description
1 polymer ?
#
loop_
_entity_poly.entity_id
_entity_poly.type
_entity_poly.pdbx_seq_one_letter_code
_entity_poly.pdbx_strand_id
1 'polypeptide(L)'
;MLKLTRKASADLDDIFEHYKERLGAEQAQAIVHDVVAESRALERSASAKEACKASKVGELALKRWPFLTTFQVTPESVQILRFLHSSGQPINQPLDVEPAIRVSSSVDVSGLRCYDRLVDGLTYRVPRGISRDPRSAGWLVRVVRNKQVALQERFTDAAFGSVLGSLEAAIIHLSHSGLAWLQEDVLTLDEHCAVHWRKRSGVGLCAVSYVSRNGPGRGETLFVSTWKRVESGRGLEKFRAKLVETLLCSHTLQHGPDSVSDSLRRHLDARAGKVMASERFKDFLRAGQRKAERVAVSNYLSALN
;
A
#
# COMPACT_ATOMS: atom_id res chain seq x y z
N MET A 1 -21.70 -19.22 -30.12
CA MET A 1 -22.49 -18.49 -29.11
C MET A 1 -21.68 -18.43 -27.82
N LEU A 2 -21.44 -17.21 -27.32
CA LEU A 2 -20.73 -16.94 -26.08
C LEU A 2 -21.69 -17.07 -24.89
N LYS A 3 -21.36 -17.88 -23.88
CA LYS A 3 -22.14 -18.05 -22.66
C LYS A 3 -21.32 -17.60 -21.45
N LEU A 4 -21.94 -16.89 -20.51
CA LEU A 4 -21.30 -16.50 -19.25
C LEU A 4 -21.71 -17.46 -18.13
N THR A 5 -20.78 -17.88 -17.29
CA THR A 5 -21.13 -18.56 -16.01
C THR A 5 -21.60 -17.55 -14.98
N ARG A 6 -22.23 -18.02 -13.88
CA ARG A 6 -22.61 -17.15 -12.75
C ARG A 6 -21.41 -16.39 -12.16
N LYS A 7 -20.22 -17.00 -12.16
CA LYS A 7 -18.99 -16.32 -11.68
C LYS A 7 -18.53 -15.24 -12.65
N ALA A 8 -18.54 -15.51 -13.95
CA ALA A 8 -18.23 -14.50 -14.97
C ALA A 8 -19.24 -13.33 -14.93
N SER A 9 -20.52 -13.59 -14.68
CA SER A 9 -21.51 -12.53 -14.49
C SER A 9 -21.22 -11.69 -13.24
N ALA A 10 -20.91 -12.32 -12.11
CA ALA A 10 -20.52 -11.60 -10.90
C ALA A 10 -19.23 -10.78 -11.10
N ASP A 11 -18.25 -11.30 -11.84
CA ASP A 11 -17.03 -10.55 -12.18
C ASP A 11 -17.36 -9.28 -13.00
N LEU A 12 -18.36 -9.32 -13.89
CA LEU A 12 -18.80 -8.12 -14.65
C LEU A 12 -19.53 -7.11 -13.75
N ASP A 13 -20.31 -7.59 -12.78
CA ASP A 13 -20.93 -6.73 -11.76
C ASP A 13 -19.86 -6.02 -10.91
N ASP A 14 -18.78 -6.75 -10.54
CA ASP A 14 -17.62 -6.19 -9.83
C ASP A 14 -16.90 -5.12 -10.67
N ILE A 15 -16.70 -5.37 -11.98
CA ILE A 15 -16.13 -4.38 -12.92
C ILE A 15 -17.01 -3.13 -12.96
N PHE A 16 -18.34 -3.32 -13.06
CA PHE A 16 -19.28 -2.21 -13.10
C PHE A 16 -19.22 -1.36 -11.83
N GLU A 17 -19.33 -1.97 -10.65
CA GLU A 17 -19.30 -1.21 -9.39
C GLU A 17 -17.96 -0.51 -9.17
N HIS A 18 -16.84 -1.15 -9.53
CA HIS A 18 -15.51 -0.52 -9.47
C HIS A 18 -15.44 0.78 -10.29
N TYR A 19 -15.91 0.75 -11.55
CA TYR A 19 -15.85 1.93 -12.42
C TYR A 19 -16.97 2.92 -12.17
N LYS A 20 -18.13 2.48 -11.69
CA LYS A 20 -19.26 3.36 -11.36
C LYS A 20 -18.91 4.35 -10.26
N GLU A 21 -18.20 3.91 -9.21
CA GLU A 21 -17.71 4.81 -8.15
C GLU A 21 -16.71 5.86 -8.65
N ARG A 22 -16.00 5.58 -9.75
CA ARG A 22 -14.90 6.41 -10.26
C ARG A 22 -15.30 7.32 -11.42
N LEU A 23 -16.13 6.82 -12.32
CA LEU A 23 -16.41 7.39 -13.64
C LEU A 23 -17.91 7.63 -13.88
N GLY A 24 -18.79 7.15 -12.98
CA GLY A 24 -20.24 7.21 -13.16
C GLY A 24 -20.82 5.98 -13.87
N ALA A 25 -22.12 5.75 -13.67
CA ALA A 25 -22.81 4.53 -14.08
C ALA A 25 -22.82 4.31 -15.61
N GLU A 26 -23.02 5.38 -16.40
CA GLU A 26 -23.09 5.30 -17.87
C GLU A 26 -21.74 4.84 -18.46
N GLN A 27 -20.64 5.43 -17.99
CA GLN A 27 -19.31 5.06 -18.44
C GLN A 27 -18.92 3.65 -17.97
N ALA A 28 -19.27 3.27 -16.75
CA ALA A 28 -19.03 1.91 -16.24
C ALA A 28 -19.79 0.85 -17.06
N GLN A 29 -21.01 1.16 -17.49
CA GLN A 29 -21.80 0.26 -18.33
C GLN A 29 -21.21 0.11 -19.72
N ALA A 30 -20.67 1.19 -20.31
CA ALA A 30 -19.96 1.15 -21.58
C ALA A 30 -18.69 0.25 -21.50
N ILE A 31 -17.96 0.31 -20.38
CA ILE A 31 -16.77 -0.52 -20.14
C ILE A 31 -17.14 -2.01 -20.09
N VAL A 32 -18.17 -2.39 -19.32
CA VAL A 32 -18.65 -3.78 -19.26
C VAL A 32 -19.08 -4.28 -20.65
N HIS A 33 -19.78 -3.44 -21.42
CA HIS A 33 -20.17 -3.79 -22.78
C HIS A 33 -18.96 -4.05 -23.69
N ASP A 34 -17.93 -3.20 -23.61
CA ASP A 34 -16.68 -3.35 -24.37
C ASP A 34 -15.93 -4.65 -24.00
N VAL A 35 -15.84 -4.97 -22.71
CA VAL A 35 -15.20 -6.21 -22.20
C VAL A 35 -15.87 -7.46 -22.76
N VAL A 36 -17.20 -7.48 -22.76
CA VAL A 36 -17.98 -8.59 -23.33
C VAL A 36 -17.85 -8.63 -24.86
N ALA A 37 -17.89 -7.47 -25.52
CA ALA A 37 -17.77 -7.36 -26.97
C ALA A 37 -16.43 -7.87 -27.48
N GLU A 38 -15.33 -7.53 -26.80
CA GLU A 38 -13.99 -8.00 -27.15
C GLU A 38 -13.86 -9.52 -26.96
N SER A 39 -14.48 -10.06 -25.91
CA SER A 39 -14.49 -11.50 -25.63
C SER A 39 -15.24 -12.33 -26.68
N ARG A 40 -16.14 -11.71 -27.47
CA ARG A 40 -16.80 -12.39 -28.59
C ARG A 40 -15.84 -12.75 -29.72
N ALA A 41 -14.63 -12.18 -29.76
CA ALA A 41 -13.60 -12.60 -30.70
C ALA A 41 -13.25 -14.10 -30.58
N LEU A 42 -13.43 -14.68 -29.37
CA LEU A 42 -13.23 -16.11 -29.11
C LEU A 42 -14.18 -17.01 -29.91
N GLU A 43 -15.35 -16.51 -30.29
CA GLU A 43 -16.30 -17.29 -31.09
C GLU A 43 -15.74 -17.61 -32.48
N ARG A 44 -14.82 -16.79 -32.99
CA ARG A 44 -14.25 -16.91 -34.35
C ARG A 44 -12.80 -17.38 -34.35
N SER A 45 -12.12 -17.40 -33.21
CA SER A 45 -10.71 -17.77 -33.12
C SER A 45 -10.51 -19.29 -33.11
N ALA A 46 -9.93 -19.85 -34.19
CA ALA A 46 -9.61 -21.29 -34.28
C ALA A 46 -8.46 -21.69 -33.33
N SER A 47 -7.39 -20.89 -33.30
CA SER A 47 -6.20 -21.15 -32.46
C SER A 47 -6.51 -21.13 -30.97
N ALA A 48 -7.38 -20.21 -30.52
CA ALA A 48 -7.82 -20.16 -29.13
C ALA A 48 -8.65 -21.40 -28.74
N LYS A 49 -9.42 -21.95 -29.70
CA LYS A 49 -10.19 -23.18 -29.50
C LYS A 49 -9.31 -24.42 -29.47
N GLU A 50 -8.26 -24.48 -30.28
CA GLU A 50 -7.26 -25.56 -30.23
C GLU A 50 -6.48 -25.56 -28.91
N ALA A 51 -6.00 -24.40 -28.45
CA ALA A 51 -5.28 -24.29 -27.18
C ALA A 51 -6.13 -24.75 -25.99
N CYS A 52 -7.41 -24.37 -25.97
CA CYS A 52 -8.34 -24.76 -24.91
C CYS A 52 -8.64 -26.28 -24.90
N LYS A 53 -8.66 -26.96 -26.05
CA LYS A 53 -8.87 -28.42 -26.11
C LYS A 53 -7.76 -29.20 -25.40
N ALA A 54 -6.53 -28.69 -25.40
CA ALA A 54 -5.40 -29.35 -24.75
C ALA A 54 -5.41 -29.17 -23.22
N SER A 55 -5.78 -27.98 -22.72
CA SER A 55 -5.72 -27.61 -21.30
C SER A 55 -7.07 -27.66 -20.57
N LYS A 56 -8.17 -27.96 -21.27
CA LYS A 56 -9.58 -27.85 -20.83
C LYS A 56 -10.06 -26.42 -20.52
N VAL A 57 -9.16 -25.49 -20.22
CA VAL A 57 -9.44 -24.06 -20.00
C VAL A 57 -8.43 -23.22 -20.78
N GLY A 58 -8.93 -22.32 -21.61
CA GLY A 58 -8.15 -21.33 -22.34
C GLY A 58 -8.22 -19.96 -21.68
N GLU A 59 -7.25 -19.11 -21.98
CA GLU A 59 -7.19 -17.73 -21.50
C GLU A 59 -7.04 -16.76 -22.67
N LEU A 60 -7.68 -15.60 -22.55
CA LEU A 60 -7.56 -14.51 -23.51
C LEU A 60 -7.37 -13.20 -22.75
N ALA A 61 -6.25 -12.54 -23.00
CA ALA A 61 -6.05 -11.16 -22.58
C ALA A 61 -6.85 -10.22 -23.49
N LEU A 62 -7.64 -9.34 -22.89
CA LEU A 62 -8.32 -8.27 -23.60
C LEU A 62 -7.32 -7.15 -23.89
N LYS A 63 -7.41 -6.56 -25.08
CA LYS A 63 -6.46 -5.54 -25.56
C LYS A 63 -6.87 -4.15 -25.11
N ARG A 64 -8.18 -3.87 -25.02
CA ARG A 64 -8.66 -2.52 -24.67
C ARG A 64 -8.72 -2.27 -23.18
N TRP A 65 -8.84 -3.32 -22.39
CA TRP A 65 -9.01 -3.26 -20.95
C TRP A 65 -8.07 -4.25 -20.27
N PRO A 66 -7.54 -3.95 -19.08
CA PRO A 66 -6.53 -4.77 -18.42
C PRO A 66 -7.15 -6.02 -17.77
N PHE A 67 -7.93 -6.77 -18.53
CA PHE A 67 -8.63 -7.95 -18.09
C PHE A 67 -8.18 -9.18 -18.85
N LEU A 68 -8.14 -10.29 -18.13
CA LEU A 68 -7.95 -11.64 -18.64
C LEU A 68 -9.28 -12.37 -18.53
N THR A 69 -9.78 -12.90 -19.64
CA THR A 69 -10.93 -13.80 -19.60
C THR A 69 -10.48 -15.25 -19.69
N THR A 70 -11.01 -16.11 -18.83
CA THR A 70 -10.81 -17.55 -18.91
C THR A 70 -12.06 -18.20 -19.47
N PHE A 71 -11.89 -19.17 -20.36
CA PHE A 71 -12.98 -19.78 -21.09
C PHE A 71 -12.77 -21.27 -21.31
N GLN A 72 -13.86 -21.98 -21.57
CA GLN A 72 -13.82 -23.34 -22.08
C GLN A 72 -14.62 -23.44 -23.37
N VAL A 73 -14.21 -24.33 -24.26
CA VAL A 73 -14.89 -24.56 -25.53
C VAL A 73 -15.64 -25.87 -25.46
N THR A 74 -16.97 -25.79 -25.61
CA THR A 74 -17.83 -26.95 -25.79
C THR A 74 -18.16 -27.12 -27.28
N PRO A 75 -18.69 -28.28 -27.70
CA PRO A 75 -19.07 -28.48 -29.11
C PRO A 75 -20.06 -27.42 -29.64
N GLU A 76 -20.85 -26.81 -28.76
CA GLU A 76 -21.94 -25.90 -29.12
C GLU A 76 -21.65 -24.42 -28.80
N SER A 77 -20.68 -24.13 -27.92
CA SER A 77 -20.49 -22.76 -27.41
C SER A 77 -19.09 -22.51 -26.84
N VAL A 78 -18.73 -21.23 -26.73
CA VAL A 78 -17.61 -20.79 -25.91
C VAL A 78 -18.18 -20.30 -24.59
N GLN A 79 -17.80 -20.92 -23.48
CA GLN A 79 -18.27 -20.54 -22.16
C GLN A 79 -17.19 -19.77 -21.41
N ILE A 80 -17.45 -18.51 -21.07
CA ILE A 80 -16.59 -17.69 -20.23
C ILE A 80 -16.77 -18.10 -18.77
N LEU A 81 -15.67 -18.52 -18.16
CA LEU A 81 -15.60 -18.97 -16.79
C LEU A 81 -15.39 -17.81 -15.82
N ARG A 82 -14.46 -16.90 -16.13
CA ARG A 82 -14.15 -15.72 -15.32
C ARG A 82 -13.75 -14.51 -16.18
N PHE A 83 -13.99 -13.33 -15.64
CA PHE A 83 -13.22 -12.12 -15.97
C PHE A 83 -12.32 -11.81 -14.79
N LEU A 84 -11.03 -11.72 -15.03
CA LEU A 84 -10.00 -11.42 -14.05
C LEU A 84 -9.24 -10.20 -14.54
N HIS A 85 -8.44 -9.58 -13.68
CA HIS A 85 -7.44 -8.65 -14.19
C HIS A 85 -6.32 -9.38 -14.92
N SER A 86 -5.57 -8.65 -15.74
CA SER A 86 -4.38 -9.18 -16.43
C SER A 86 -3.32 -9.73 -15.46
N SER A 87 -3.35 -9.33 -14.18
CA SER A 87 -2.55 -9.91 -13.09
C SER A 87 -3.06 -11.26 -12.56
N GLY A 88 -4.16 -11.79 -13.09
CA GLY A 88 -4.80 -13.04 -12.63
C GLY A 88 -5.61 -12.90 -11.34
N GLN A 89 -5.71 -11.70 -10.78
CA GLN A 89 -6.44 -11.43 -9.55
C GLN A 89 -7.95 -11.21 -9.81
N PRO A 90 -8.84 -11.62 -8.87
CA PRO A 90 -10.25 -11.26 -8.91
C PRO A 90 -10.43 -9.74 -8.85
N ILE A 91 -11.41 -9.18 -9.58
CA ILE A 91 -11.68 -7.73 -9.65
C ILE A 91 -11.99 -7.11 -8.27
N ASN A 92 -12.49 -7.91 -7.33
CA ASN A 92 -12.71 -7.54 -5.92
C ASN A 92 -11.45 -7.49 -5.06
N GLN A 93 -10.29 -7.74 -5.65
CA GLN A 93 -9.00 -7.42 -5.06
C GLN A 93 -8.43 -6.23 -5.83
N PRO A 94 -7.82 -5.23 -5.15
CA PRO A 94 -7.26 -4.08 -5.84
C PRO A 94 -6.24 -4.56 -6.87
N LEU A 95 -6.57 -4.35 -8.14
CA LEU A 95 -5.82 -4.83 -9.27
C LEU A 95 -4.47 -4.11 -9.35
N ASP A 96 -3.38 -4.89 -9.37
CA ASP A 96 -2.02 -4.40 -9.56
C ASP A 96 -1.90 -3.66 -10.91
N VAL A 97 -1.93 -2.33 -10.85
CA VAL A 97 -1.84 -1.37 -11.97
C VAL A 97 -0.59 -1.65 -12.81
N GLU A 98 -0.74 -1.75 -14.15
CA GLU A 98 0.41 -1.71 -15.10
C GLU A 98 1.31 -0.52 -14.74
N PRO A 99 2.63 -0.69 -14.63
CA PRO A 99 3.48 0.35 -14.06
C PRO A 99 3.52 1.54 -15.01
N ALA A 100 2.70 2.56 -14.72
CA ALA A 100 2.81 3.85 -15.36
C ALA A 100 4.25 4.33 -15.24
N ILE A 101 4.79 4.89 -16.32
CA ILE A 101 6.19 5.34 -16.43
C ILE A 101 6.51 6.14 -15.17
N ARG A 102 7.48 5.64 -14.40
CA ARG A 102 7.91 6.31 -13.17
C ARG A 102 8.71 7.55 -13.55
N VAL A 103 8.14 8.70 -13.24
CA VAL A 103 8.81 9.98 -13.37
C VAL A 103 9.76 10.15 -12.19
N SER A 104 11.04 10.31 -12.47
CA SER A 104 12.05 10.58 -11.45
C SER A 104 12.12 12.08 -11.16
N SER A 105 12.02 12.42 -9.88
CA SER A 105 12.31 13.76 -9.37
C SER A 105 13.81 14.02 -9.41
N SER A 106 14.21 15.27 -9.69
CA SER A 106 15.59 15.75 -9.50
C SER A 106 15.91 16.04 -8.03
N VAL A 107 14.86 16.33 -7.24
CA VAL A 107 14.97 16.52 -5.78
C VAL A 107 15.21 15.18 -5.10
N ASP A 108 16.19 15.15 -4.20
CA ASP A 108 16.50 13.98 -3.40
C ASP A 108 15.33 13.66 -2.45
N VAL A 109 14.71 12.50 -2.67
CA VAL A 109 13.68 11.92 -1.81
C VAL A 109 14.21 10.71 -1.05
N SER A 110 15.52 10.44 -1.12
CA SER A 110 16.16 9.37 -0.37
C SER A 110 16.00 9.63 1.13
N GLY A 111 15.46 8.65 1.84
CA GLY A 111 15.10 8.79 3.25
C GLY A 111 13.69 9.34 3.51
N LEU A 112 12.94 9.84 2.52
CA LEU A 112 11.53 10.18 2.69
C LEU A 112 10.61 8.98 2.51
N ARG A 113 9.53 8.92 3.28
CA ARG A 113 8.51 7.89 3.10
C ARG A 113 7.58 8.30 1.96
N CYS A 114 7.69 7.62 0.82
CA CYS A 114 6.89 7.95 -0.37
C CYS A 114 5.76 6.94 -0.62
N TYR A 115 4.87 7.30 -1.53
CA TYR A 115 3.90 6.42 -2.18
C TYR A 115 3.84 6.78 -3.67
N ASP A 116 3.41 5.84 -4.50
CA ASP A 116 3.25 6.08 -5.92
C ASP A 116 1.89 6.75 -6.19
N ARG A 117 1.88 7.78 -7.03
CA ARG A 117 0.68 8.52 -7.42
C ARG A 117 0.62 8.63 -8.94
N LEU A 118 -0.45 8.09 -9.52
CA LEU A 118 -0.76 8.27 -10.93
C LEU A 118 -1.38 9.66 -11.15
N VAL A 119 -0.79 10.43 -12.07
CA VAL A 119 -1.33 11.69 -12.59
C VAL A 119 -1.11 11.69 -14.09
N ASP A 120 -2.18 11.83 -14.86
CA ASP A 120 -2.15 11.90 -16.33
C ASP A 120 -1.34 10.77 -17.00
N GLY A 121 -1.47 9.54 -16.48
CA GLY A 121 -0.79 8.36 -17.02
C GLY A 121 0.68 8.19 -16.58
N LEU A 122 1.20 9.10 -15.76
CA LEU A 122 2.56 9.07 -15.22
C LEU A 122 2.57 8.76 -13.72
N THR A 123 3.49 7.91 -13.29
CA THR A 123 3.64 7.58 -11.85
C THR A 123 4.67 8.49 -11.22
N TYR A 124 4.25 9.25 -10.22
CA TYR A 124 5.12 10.08 -9.41
C TYR A 124 5.40 9.42 -8.06
N ARG A 125 6.65 9.47 -7.60
CA ARG A 125 7.03 9.05 -6.25
C ARG A 125 6.85 10.21 -5.27
N VAL A 126 5.74 10.22 -4.54
CA VAL A 126 5.30 11.36 -3.74
C VAL A 126 5.55 11.13 -2.24
N PRO A 127 6.27 12.02 -1.54
CA PRO A 127 6.39 11.94 -0.08
C PRO A 127 5.05 12.02 0.66
N ARG A 128 4.92 11.24 1.74
CA ARG A 128 3.76 11.25 2.62
C ARG A 128 3.61 12.65 3.25
N GLY A 129 2.39 13.20 3.19
CA GLY A 129 2.11 14.59 3.56
C GLY A 129 1.91 15.50 2.35
N ILE A 130 2.17 14.99 1.14
CA ILE A 130 1.82 15.65 -0.12
C ILE A 130 0.67 14.87 -0.76
N SER A 131 -0.32 15.57 -1.28
CA SER A 131 -1.47 15.00 -1.99
C SER A 131 -1.79 15.82 -3.23
N ARG A 132 -2.31 15.16 -4.27
CA ARG A 132 -2.81 15.87 -5.44
C ARG A 132 -4.15 16.51 -5.11
N ASP A 133 -4.30 17.79 -5.39
CA ASP A 133 -5.60 18.45 -5.26
C ASP A 133 -6.47 18.07 -6.47
N PRO A 134 -7.67 17.49 -6.30
CA PRO A 134 -8.52 17.11 -7.42
C PRO A 134 -9.26 18.30 -8.05
N ARG A 135 -9.38 19.43 -7.34
CA ARG A 135 -10.13 20.61 -7.80
C ARG A 135 -9.24 21.65 -8.46
N SER A 136 -7.93 21.47 -8.36
CA SER A 136 -6.98 22.37 -8.96
C SER A 136 -5.80 21.59 -9.45
N ALA A 137 -5.29 21.95 -10.61
CA ALA A 137 -4.03 21.43 -11.09
C ALA A 137 -2.88 21.89 -10.17
N GLY A 138 -2.70 21.25 -9.01
CA GLY A 138 -1.64 21.51 -8.03
C GLY A 138 -1.48 20.43 -6.96
N TRP A 139 -0.39 20.50 -6.21
CA TRP A 139 -0.10 19.67 -5.05
C TRP A 139 -0.37 20.41 -3.74
N LEU A 140 -0.97 19.72 -2.79
CA LEU A 140 -1.21 20.20 -1.43
C LEU A 140 -0.23 19.50 -0.48
N VAL A 141 0.63 20.28 0.16
CA VAL A 141 1.40 19.85 1.32
C VAL A 141 0.51 20.06 2.54
N ARG A 142 0.18 19.01 3.27
CA ARG A 142 -0.57 19.10 4.52
C ARG A 142 -0.05 18.12 5.56
N VAL A 143 0.42 18.65 6.68
CA VAL A 143 0.88 17.87 7.82
C VAL A 143 0.04 18.19 9.05
N VAL A 144 -0.64 17.18 9.59
CA VAL A 144 -1.40 17.27 10.83
C VAL A 144 -0.59 16.67 11.98
N ARG A 145 -0.45 17.41 13.08
CA ARG A 145 0.19 16.99 14.33
C ARG A 145 -0.74 17.31 15.50
N ASN A 146 -0.94 16.37 16.41
CA ASN A 146 -1.80 16.57 17.59
C ASN A 146 -3.20 17.13 17.27
N LYS A 147 -3.82 16.65 16.19
CA LYS A 147 -5.13 17.13 15.66
C LYS A 147 -5.14 18.59 15.16
N GLN A 148 -3.99 19.24 15.09
CA GLN A 148 -3.84 20.59 14.52
C GLN A 148 -3.06 20.53 13.20
N VAL A 149 -3.36 21.44 12.29
CA VAL A 149 -2.61 21.60 11.05
C VAL A 149 -1.31 22.30 11.38
N ALA A 150 -0.20 21.56 11.27
CA ALA A 150 1.15 22.06 11.55
C ALA A 150 1.82 22.65 10.30
N LEU A 151 1.38 22.23 9.12
CA LEU A 151 1.83 22.75 7.83
C LEU A 151 0.70 22.60 6.82
N GLN A 152 0.41 23.64 6.06
CA GLN A 152 -0.49 23.57 4.92
C GLN A 152 -0.10 24.59 3.86
N GLU A 153 0.33 24.12 2.69
CA GLU A 153 0.70 24.98 1.57
C GLU A 153 0.35 24.32 0.23
N ARG A 154 0.14 25.13 -0.80
CA ARG A 154 -0.32 24.66 -2.12
C ARG A 154 0.59 25.14 -3.26
N PHE A 155 0.87 24.22 -4.16
CA PHE A 155 1.82 24.38 -5.27
C PHE A 155 1.10 24.08 -6.58
N THR A 156 0.73 25.10 -7.34
CA THR A 156 -0.04 24.91 -8.59
C THR A 156 0.86 24.64 -9.78
N ASP A 157 0.43 23.78 -10.70
CA ASP A 157 1.21 23.41 -11.88
C ASP A 157 1.49 24.63 -12.77
N ALA A 158 0.54 25.56 -12.86
CA ALA A 158 0.71 26.81 -13.59
C ALA A 158 1.83 27.69 -13.01
N ALA A 159 1.92 27.80 -11.68
CA ALA A 159 2.95 28.63 -11.04
C ALA A 159 4.36 28.02 -11.13
N PHE A 160 4.45 26.69 -11.23
CA PHE A 160 5.73 25.96 -11.28
C PHE A 160 6.00 25.30 -12.65
N GLY A 161 5.26 25.72 -13.68
CA GLY A 161 5.43 25.33 -15.08
C GLY A 161 5.02 23.91 -15.47
N SER A 162 4.90 22.97 -14.52
CA SER A 162 4.50 21.59 -14.78
C SER A 162 4.03 20.85 -13.52
N VAL A 163 3.43 19.66 -13.70
CA VAL A 163 3.07 18.74 -12.60
C VAL A 163 4.31 18.27 -11.82
N LEU A 164 5.44 18.06 -12.50
CA LEU A 164 6.69 17.66 -11.86
C LEU A 164 7.32 18.84 -11.11
N GLY A 165 7.39 20.03 -11.71
CA GLY A 165 7.96 21.22 -11.07
C GLY A 165 7.19 21.64 -9.81
N SER A 166 5.85 21.56 -9.84
CA SER A 166 5.02 21.81 -8.65
C SER A 166 5.21 20.74 -7.57
N LEU A 167 5.43 19.48 -7.95
CA LEU A 167 5.76 18.40 -7.01
C LEU A 167 7.14 18.63 -6.38
N GLU A 168 8.16 18.96 -7.17
CA GLU A 168 9.52 19.21 -6.69
C GLU A 168 9.55 20.37 -5.68
N ALA A 169 8.83 21.46 -5.96
CA ALA A 169 8.67 22.57 -5.02
C ALA A 169 7.98 22.13 -3.71
N ALA A 170 6.93 21.31 -3.81
CA ALA A 170 6.23 20.75 -2.64
C ALA A 170 7.14 19.83 -1.81
N ILE A 171 7.99 19.01 -2.46
CA ILE A 171 8.96 18.14 -1.80
C ILE A 171 9.98 18.97 -1.04
N ILE A 172 10.58 19.98 -1.68
CA ILE A 172 11.54 20.89 -1.05
C ILE A 172 10.91 21.55 0.17
N HIS A 173 9.70 22.08 0.04
CA HIS A 173 8.99 22.71 1.14
C HIS A 173 8.75 21.75 2.33
N LEU A 174 8.25 20.53 2.05
CA LEU A 174 8.04 19.53 3.10
C LEU A 174 9.35 19.11 3.78
N SER A 175 10.43 18.88 3.02
CA SER A 175 11.72 18.49 3.55
C SER A 175 12.30 19.55 4.48
N HIS A 176 12.29 20.82 4.07
CA HIS A 176 12.83 21.94 4.87
C HIS A 176 11.96 22.29 6.08
N SER A 177 10.66 21.93 6.07
CA SER A 177 9.80 22.13 7.24
C SER A 177 10.23 21.32 8.48
N GLY A 178 11.05 20.28 8.30
CA GLY A 178 11.40 19.33 9.35
C GLY A 178 10.24 18.42 9.80
N LEU A 179 9.06 18.55 9.17
CA LEU A 179 7.84 17.80 9.49
C LEU A 179 7.63 16.57 8.60
N ALA A 180 8.53 16.35 7.63
CA ALA A 180 8.53 15.22 6.72
C ALA A 180 8.51 13.87 7.46
N TRP A 181 7.87 12.88 6.83
CA TRP A 181 7.93 11.50 7.29
C TRP A 181 9.15 10.81 6.72
N LEU A 182 10.00 10.26 7.58
CA LEU A 182 11.23 9.61 7.16
C LEU A 182 11.03 8.09 7.06
N GLN A 183 11.80 7.42 6.22
CA GLN A 183 11.75 5.97 6.08
C GLN A 183 12.17 5.26 7.38
N GLU A 184 13.19 5.80 8.05
CA GLU A 184 13.68 5.36 9.35
C GLU A 184 12.69 5.57 10.51
N ASP A 185 11.57 6.27 10.29
CA ASP A 185 10.50 6.36 11.31
C ASP A 185 9.78 5.03 11.56
N VAL A 186 10.02 4.04 10.70
CA VAL A 186 9.34 2.75 10.69
C VAL A 186 10.37 1.62 10.64
N LEU A 187 10.26 0.68 11.56
CA LEU A 187 11.03 -0.56 11.55
C LEU A 187 10.18 -1.67 10.95
N THR A 188 10.38 -1.97 9.67
CA THR A 188 9.73 -3.11 9.01
C THR A 188 10.36 -4.42 9.48
N LEU A 189 9.54 -5.35 9.97
CA LEU A 189 9.98 -6.67 10.44
C LEU A 189 9.78 -7.73 9.35
N ASP A 190 8.64 -7.68 8.67
CA ASP A 190 8.29 -8.48 7.49
C ASP A 190 7.27 -7.73 6.60
N GLU A 191 6.68 -8.42 5.62
CA GLU A 191 5.67 -7.88 4.71
C GLU A 191 4.33 -7.49 5.38
N HIS A 192 4.06 -8.05 6.56
CA HIS A 192 2.80 -7.90 7.28
C HIS A 192 2.93 -7.15 8.60
N CYS A 193 4.14 -6.88 9.10
CA CYS A 193 4.32 -6.19 10.36
C CYS A 193 5.46 -5.18 10.40
N ALA A 194 5.18 -4.06 11.06
CA ALA A 194 6.10 -2.94 11.21
C ALA A 194 5.92 -2.25 12.57
N VAL A 195 6.99 -1.64 13.08
CA VAL A 195 7.01 -0.91 14.35
C VAL A 195 7.16 0.58 14.11
N HIS A 196 6.37 1.39 14.83
CA HIS A 196 6.34 2.84 14.70
C HIS A 196 6.49 3.53 16.05
N TRP A 197 7.18 4.67 16.06
CA TRP A 197 7.12 5.60 17.19
C TRP A 197 5.84 6.43 17.17
N ARG A 198 5.10 6.42 18.29
CA ARG A 198 3.82 7.12 18.49
C ARG A 198 3.81 7.86 19.82
N LYS A 199 3.34 9.11 19.83
CA LYS A 199 3.02 9.85 21.06
C LYS A 199 1.68 9.34 21.59
N ARG A 200 1.61 8.97 22.87
CA ARG A 200 0.36 8.66 23.59
C ARG A 200 0.26 9.53 24.85
N SER A 201 -0.94 10.04 25.11
CA SER A 201 -1.24 10.78 26.34
C SER A 201 -0.93 9.93 27.57
N GLY A 202 -0.28 10.51 28.58
CA GLY A 202 0.11 9.82 29.83
C GLY A 202 1.29 8.85 29.73
N VAL A 203 1.66 8.38 28.53
CA VAL A 203 2.75 7.40 28.33
C VAL A 203 3.99 8.03 27.68
N GLY A 204 3.81 9.12 26.92
CA GLY A 204 4.88 9.75 26.16
C GLY A 204 5.12 9.05 24.82
N LEU A 205 6.36 9.06 24.35
CA LEU A 205 6.74 8.39 23.10
C LEU A 205 6.87 6.88 23.31
N CYS A 206 6.19 6.09 22.48
CA CYS A 206 6.22 4.63 22.54
C CYS A 206 6.32 4.00 21.15
N ALA A 207 7.02 2.86 21.08
CA ALA A 207 7.06 1.98 19.94
C ALA A 207 5.82 1.07 19.98
N VAL A 208 5.11 1.02 18.87
CA VAL A 208 3.89 0.22 18.68
C VAL A 208 4.04 -0.55 17.37
N SER A 209 3.80 -1.86 17.41
CA SER A 209 3.76 -2.69 16.21
C SER A 209 2.34 -2.76 15.66
N TYR A 210 2.24 -2.77 14.33
CA TYR A 210 1.01 -3.07 13.62
C TYR A 210 1.24 -4.35 12.82
N VAL A 211 0.28 -5.26 12.86
CA VAL A 211 0.30 -6.53 12.14
C VAL A 211 -0.94 -6.57 11.25
N SER A 212 -0.75 -6.65 9.94
CA SER A 212 -1.85 -6.81 8.99
C SER A 212 -2.27 -8.27 8.89
N ARG A 213 -3.54 -8.47 8.50
CA ARG A 213 -4.13 -9.78 8.20
C ARG A 213 -4.43 -9.83 6.71
N ASN A 214 -4.21 -10.97 6.06
CA ASN A 214 -4.68 -11.19 4.69
C ASN A 214 -6.17 -11.54 4.71
N GLY A 215 -6.99 -10.76 4.00
CA GLY A 215 -8.45 -10.93 3.94
C GLY A 215 -9.24 -10.13 4.99
N PRO A 216 -10.54 -10.43 5.18
CA PRO A 216 -11.42 -9.63 6.02
C PRO A 216 -11.09 -9.76 7.51
N GLY A 217 -11.10 -8.62 8.21
CA GLY A 217 -10.84 -8.55 9.64
C GLY A 217 -9.89 -7.41 10.01
N ARG A 218 -9.82 -7.10 11.30
CA ARG A 218 -8.89 -6.10 11.82
C ARG A 218 -7.54 -6.78 12.11
N GLY A 219 -6.46 -6.15 11.66
CA GLY A 219 -5.11 -6.52 12.10
C GLY A 219 -4.87 -6.23 13.58
N GLU A 220 -3.70 -6.59 14.08
CA GLU A 220 -3.35 -6.43 15.49
C GLU A 220 -2.46 -5.21 15.74
N THR A 221 -2.52 -4.68 16.97
CA THR A 221 -1.68 -3.57 17.40
C THR A 221 -1.08 -3.88 18.77
N LEU A 222 0.24 -4.09 18.83
CA LEU A 222 0.92 -4.46 20.07
C LEU A 222 1.81 -3.33 20.57
N PHE A 223 1.81 -3.14 21.89
CA PHE A 223 2.77 -2.26 22.53
C PHE A 223 4.14 -2.93 22.61
N VAL A 224 5.19 -2.25 22.13
CA VAL A 224 6.55 -2.78 22.14
C VAL A 224 7.34 -2.23 23.33
N SER A 225 7.53 -0.90 23.39
CA SER A 225 8.24 -0.26 24.52
C SER A 225 8.02 1.25 24.54
N THR A 226 8.28 1.90 25.67
CA THR A 226 8.44 3.37 25.73
C THR A 226 9.86 3.77 25.31
N TRP A 227 10.00 5.01 24.81
CA TRP A 227 11.31 5.58 24.49
C TRP A 227 12.23 5.62 25.71
N LYS A 228 11.73 6.12 26.85
CA LYS A 228 12.48 6.20 28.12
C LYS A 228 13.11 4.87 28.53
N ARG A 229 12.41 3.75 28.27
CA ARG A 229 12.93 2.42 28.58
C ARG A 229 14.01 1.98 27.60
N VAL A 230 13.83 2.25 26.31
CA VAL A 230 14.81 1.95 25.26
C VAL A 230 16.09 2.75 25.47
N GLU A 231 15.96 4.06 25.69
CA GLU A 231 17.05 4.99 25.97
C GLU A 231 17.87 4.57 27.20
N SER A 232 17.22 4.04 28.24
CA SER A 232 17.92 3.57 29.44
C SER A 232 18.80 2.32 29.23
N GLY A 233 18.82 1.73 28.02
CA GLY A 233 19.52 0.48 27.70
C GLY A 233 18.87 -0.78 28.28
N ARG A 234 18.22 -0.67 29.45
CA ARG A 234 17.53 -1.75 30.17
C ARG A 234 16.25 -2.27 29.49
N GLY A 235 15.85 -1.66 28.37
CA GLY A 235 14.63 -1.98 27.65
C GLY A 235 14.82 -2.91 26.44
N LEU A 236 16.05 -3.11 25.96
CA LEU A 236 16.28 -3.74 24.66
C LEU A 236 15.95 -5.24 24.64
N GLU A 237 16.20 -5.96 25.73
CA GLU A 237 15.81 -7.37 25.83
C GLU A 237 14.28 -7.56 25.76
N LYS A 238 13.53 -6.73 26.50
CA LYS A 238 12.06 -6.72 26.44
C LYS A 238 11.55 -6.24 25.09
N PHE A 239 12.25 -5.30 24.46
CA PHE A 239 11.97 -4.87 23.09
C PHE A 239 12.08 -6.06 22.14
N ARG A 240 13.18 -6.83 22.22
CA ARG A 240 13.40 -8.05 21.43
C ARG A 240 12.27 -9.05 21.64
N ALA A 241 11.91 -9.35 22.89
CA ALA A 241 10.81 -10.26 23.20
C ALA A 241 9.50 -9.82 22.53
N LYS A 242 9.19 -8.51 22.55
CA LYS A 242 8.02 -7.95 21.87
C LYS A 242 8.10 -7.97 20.35
N LEU A 243 9.29 -7.92 19.76
CA LEU A 243 9.46 -8.17 18.31
C LEU A 243 9.15 -9.62 17.96
N VAL A 244 9.60 -10.58 18.78
CA VAL A 244 9.29 -12.00 18.59
C VAL A 244 7.79 -12.24 18.71
N GLU A 245 7.14 -11.66 19.73
CA GLU A 245 5.67 -11.70 19.88
C GLU A 245 4.94 -11.11 18.67
N THR A 246 5.44 -9.99 18.13
CA THR A 246 4.88 -9.36 16.91
C THR A 246 5.00 -10.28 15.70
N LEU A 247 6.18 -10.89 15.49
CA LEU A 247 6.42 -11.82 14.39
C LEU A 247 5.59 -13.10 14.52
N LEU A 248 5.42 -13.62 15.75
CA LEU A 248 4.55 -14.76 16.03
C LEU A 248 3.09 -14.42 15.75
N CYS A 249 2.64 -13.23 16.15
CA CYS A 249 1.30 -12.72 15.87
C CYS A 249 1.07 -12.62 14.35
N SER A 250 2.03 -12.06 13.61
CA SER A 250 2.02 -12.02 12.14
C SER A 250 1.85 -13.42 11.55
N HIS A 251 2.72 -14.37 11.93
CA HIS A 251 2.64 -15.72 11.41
C HIS A 251 1.30 -16.41 11.72
N THR A 252 0.83 -16.28 12.98
CA THR A 252 -0.42 -16.88 13.44
C THR A 252 -1.64 -16.32 12.69
N LEU A 253 -1.66 -15.02 12.42
CA LEU A 253 -2.75 -14.40 11.66
C LEU A 253 -2.81 -14.86 10.21
N GLN A 254 -1.68 -15.23 9.62
CA GLN A 254 -1.61 -15.66 8.22
C GLN A 254 -1.77 -17.17 8.04
N HIS A 255 -1.26 -17.98 8.98
CA HIS A 255 -1.15 -19.44 8.82
C HIS A 255 -1.96 -20.21 9.88
N GLY A 256 -2.64 -19.52 10.80
CA GLY A 256 -3.38 -20.11 11.92
C GLY A 256 -2.49 -20.48 13.11
N PRO A 257 -3.10 -20.72 14.29
CA PRO A 257 -2.36 -21.00 15.54
C PRO A 257 -1.63 -22.34 15.54
N ASP A 258 -2.15 -23.35 14.82
CA ASP A 258 -1.58 -24.70 14.77
C ASP A 258 -0.26 -24.76 13.98
N SER A 259 0.06 -23.69 13.25
CA SER A 259 1.31 -23.57 12.49
C SER A 259 2.53 -23.22 13.35
N VAL A 260 2.34 -22.96 14.64
CA VAL A 260 3.41 -22.48 15.54
C VAL A 260 4.15 -23.63 16.19
N SER A 261 5.34 -23.93 15.70
CA SER A 261 6.28 -24.90 16.27
C SER A 261 7.41 -24.25 17.07
N ASP A 262 8.10 -25.02 17.91
CA ASP A 262 9.29 -24.55 18.64
C ASP A 262 10.47 -24.19 17.73
N SER A 263 10.60 -24.88 16.60
CA SER A 263 11.58 -24.52 15.57
C SER A 263 11.28 -23.15 14.97
N LEU A 264 10.01 -22.86 14.68
CA LEU A 264 9.57 -21.54 14.22
C LEU A 264 9.85 -20.46 15.28
N ARG A 265 9.52 -20.71 16.55
CA ARG A 265 9.79 -19.74 17.64
C ARG A 265 11.27 -19.36 17.70
N ARG A 266 12.18 -20.33 17.60
CA ARG A 266 13.64 -20.09 17.54
C ARG A 266 14.05 -19.33 16.29
N HIS A 267 13.45 -19.64 15.13
CA HIS A 267 13.71 -18.91 13.89
C HIS A 267 13.30 -17.43 13.99
N LEU A 268 12.12 -17.15 14.55
CA LEU A 268 11.63 -15.78 14.74
C LEU A 268 12.45 -15.01 15.79
N ASP A 269 12.93 -15.67 16.84
CA ASP A 269 13.87 -15.09 17.80
C ASP A 269 15.21 -14.69 17.14
N ALA A 270 15.77 -15.58 16.32
CA ALA A 270 16.97 -15.27 15.54
C ALA A 270 16.73 -14.11 14.56
N ARG A 271 15.56 -14.06 13.91
CA ARG A 271 15.16 -12.95 13.03
C ARG A 271 15.07 -11.63 13.78
N ALA A 272 14.41 -11.60 14.94
CA ALA A 272 14.34 -10.40 15.77
C ALA A 272 15.73 -9.92 16.20
N GLY A 273 16.63 -10.85 16.54
CA GLY A 273 18.04 -10.55 16.81
C GLY A 273 18.75 -9.90 15.62
N LYS A 274 18.60 -10.46 14.41
CA LYS A 274 19.16 -9.89 13.17
C LYS A 274 18.63 -8.49 12.88
N VAL A 275 17.32 -8.27 13.08
CA VAL A 275 16.71 -6.93 12.92
C VAL A 275 17.36 -5.95 13.88
N MET A 276 17.49 -6.30 15.17
CA MET A 276 18.09 -5.41 16.17
C MET A 276 19.58 -5.15 15.96
N ALA A 277 20.30 -6.05 15.29
CA ALA A 277 21.70 -5.86 14.92
C ALA A 277 21.89 -5.00 13.65
N SER A 278 20.80 -4.71 12.90
CA SER A 278 20.88 -4.02 11.62
C SER A 278 21.01 -2.51 11.74
N GLU A 279 21.58 -1.86 10.69
CA GLU A 279 21.59 -0.40 10.58
C GLU A 279 20.18 0.20 10.62
N ARG A 280 19.19 -0.48 10.01
CA ARG A 280 17.79 -0.05 10.05
C ARG A 280 17.25 0.10 11.47
N PHE A 281 17.69 -0.76 12.40
CA PHE A 281 17.30 -0.62 13.80
C PHE A 281 18.00 0.57 14.47
N LYS A 282 19.28 0.81 14.17
CA LYS A 282 19.98 2.00 14.65
C LYS A 282 19.32 3.28 14.15
N ASP A 283 18.95 3.34 12.87
CA ASP A 283 18.21 4.46 12.27
C ASP A 283 16.85 4.64 12.97
N PHE A 284 16.13 3.55 13.23
CA PHE A 284 14.88 3.58 13.99
C PHE A 284 15.04 4.13 15.41
N LEU A 285 16.14 3.81 16.10
CA LEU A 285 16.46 4.38 17.41
C LEU A 285 16.75 5.88 17.30
N ARG A 286 17.55 6.33 16.33
CA ARG A 286 17.80 7.75 16.07
C ARG A 286 16.49 8.51 15.79
N ALA A 287 15.58 7.91 15.03
CA ALA A 287 14.25 8.47 14.79
C ALA A 287 13.41 8.59 16.08
N GLY A 288 13.52 7.62 16.98
CA GLY A 288 12.90 7.67 18.31
C GLY A 288 13.44 8.84 19.14
N GLN A 289 14.76 9.01 19.19
CA GLN A 289 15.42 10.09 19.91
C GLN A 289 14.96 11.47 19.43
N ARG A 290 15.06 11.73 18.12
CA ARG A 290 14.62 13.01 17.54
C ARG A 290 13.16 13.31 17.85
N LYS A 291 12.29 12.30 17.85
CA LYS A 291 10.87 12.47 18.21
C LYS A 291 10.69 12.77 19.70
N ALA A 292 11.48 12.14 20.57
CA ALA A 292 11.42 12.38 22.00
C ALA A 292 11.85 13.81 22.35
N GLU A 293 12.96 14.28 21.75
CA GLU A 293 13.46 15.65 21.89
C GLU A 293 12.42 16.67 21.42
N ARG A 294 11.81 16.47 20.24
CA ARG A 294 10.72 17.33 19.74
C ARG A 294 9.52 17.37 20.69
N VAL A 295 9.16 16.25 21.30
CA VAL A 295 8.06 16.19 22.28
C VAL A 295 8.44 16.95 23.55
N ALA A 296 9.68 16.81 24.03
CA ALA A 296 10.17 17.54 25.20
C ALA A 296 10.15 19.06 24.96
N VAL A 297 10.68 19.52 23.82
CA VAL A 297 10.65 20.94 23.42
C VAL A 297 9.22 21.47 23.34
N SER A 298 8.32 20.74 22.67
CA SER A 298 6.91 21.14 22.57
C SER A 298 6.23 21.26 23.93
N ASN A 299 6.51 20.34 24.87
CA ASN A 299 5.95 20.39 26.22
C ASN A 299 6.53 21.57 27.02
N TYR A 300 7.83 21.85 26.87
CA TYR A 300 8.47 23.02 27.50
C TYR A 300 7.85 24.33 27.01
N LEU A 301 7.73 24.51 25.70
CA LEU A 301 7.09 25.70 25.11
C LEU A 301 5.64 25.87 25.56
N SER A 302 4.88 24.77 25.69
CA SER A 302 3.51 24.83 26.20
C SER A 302 3.40 25.18 27.69
N ALA A 303 4.47 25.01 28.48
CA ALA A 303 4.49 25.36 29.89
C ALA A 303 4.94 26.82 30.14
N LEU A 304 5.49 27.48 29.12
CA LEU A 304 5.88 28.90 29.15
C LEU A 304 4.75 29.85 28.73
N ASN A 305 3.69 29.31 28.11
CA ASN A 305 2.49 30.04 27.69
C ASN A 305 1.32 29.74 28.64
#